data_AF-A0A377M1F7-F1
#
_entry.id   AF-A0A377M1F7-F1
#
_cell.length_a   1.000
_cell.length_b   1.000
_cell.length_c   1.000
_cell.angle_alpha   90.00
_cell.angle_beta   90.00
_cell.angle_gamma   90.00
#
_symmetry.space_group_name_H-M   'P 1'
#
loop_
_entity.id
_entity.type
_entity.pdbx_description
1 polymer ?
#
loop_
_entity_poly.entity_id
_entity_poly.type
_entity_poly.pdbx_seq_one_letter_code
_entity_poly.pdbx_strand_id
1 'polypeptide(L)' 'MHRRTLLKAFALSASVVAMGMSFGAQAADTIKVGIMHSLSGTMAISETPLKDVALMTIDEINAKGGGAG' A
#
# COMPACT_ATOMS: atom_id res chain seq x y z
N MET A 1 -3.18 -1.50 -51.53
CA MET A 1 -3.85 -0.62 -50.55
C MET A 1 -3.93 -1.18 -49.13
N HIS A 2 -3.83 -2.50 -48.90
CA HIS A 2 -4.00 -3.12 -47.58
C HIS A 2 -2.89 -2.82 -46.55
N ARG A 3 -1.64 -2.58 -46.97
CA ARG A 3 -0.52 -2.23 -46.07
C ARG A 3 -0.77 -0.98 -45.22
N ARG A 4 -1.48 -0.01 -45.81
CA ARG A 4 -1.84 1.28 -45.19
C ARG A 4 -2.93 1.11 -44.13
N THR A 5 -3.84 0.17 -44.37
CA THR A 5 -4.93 -0.17 -43.44
C THR A 5 -4.38 -0.88 -42.21
N LEU A 6 -3.40 -1.77 -42.38
CA LEU A 6 -2.73 -2.46 -41.27
C LEU A 6 -1.94 -1.50 -40.37
N LEU A 7 -1.21 -0.54 -40.95
CA LEU A 7 -0.51 0.50 -40.20
C LEU A 7 -1.46 1.39 -39.38
N LYS A 8 -2.62 1.75 -39.95
CA LYS A 8 -3.65 2.53 -39.26
C LYS A 8 -4.34 1.74 -38.14
N ALA A 9 -4.63 0.47 -38.38
CA ALA A 9 -5.21 -0.42 -37.36
C ALA A 9 -4.27 -0.61 -36.17
N PHE A 10 -2.96 -0.76 -36.43
CA PHE A 10 -1.94 -0.88 -35.39
C PHE A 10 -1.76 0.41 -34.59
N ALA A 11 -1.81 1.57 -35.24
CA ALA A 11 -1.76 2.86 -34.56
C ALA A 11 -2.99 3.10 -33.66
N LEU A 12 -4.18 2.70 -34.13
CA LEU A 12 -5.42 2.77 -33.35
C LEU A 12 -5.41 1.83 -32.14
N SER A 13 -4.95 0.58 -32.30
CA SER A 13 -4.85 -0.35 -31.16
C SER A 13 -3.81 0.09 -30.13
N ALA A 14 -2.69 0.68 -30.56
CA ALA A 14 -1.68 1.24 -29.66
C ALA A 14 -2.24 2.38 -28.79
N SER A 15 -3.10 3.23 -29.34
CA SER A 15 -3.73 4.32 -28.58
C SER A 15 -4.71 3.83 -27.50
N VAL A 16 -5.41 2.71 -27.73
CA VAL A 16 -6.34 2.11 -26.74
C VAL A 16 -5.58 1.49 -25.57
N VAL A 17 -4.45 0.82 -25.84
CA VAL A 17 -3.58 0.26 -24.78
C VAL A 17 -2.96 1.36 -23.93
N ALA A 18 -2.56 2.48 -24.54
CA ALA A 18 -2.00 3.62 -23.83
C ALA A 18 -3.02 4.29 -22.88
N MET A 19 -4.32 4.28 -23.22
CA MET A 19 -5.37 4.86 -22.38
C MET A 19 -5.74 3.98 -21.18
N GLY A 20 -5.64 2.64 -21.32
CA GLY A 20 -5.99 1.66 -20.28
C GLY A 20 -4.97 1.51 -19.14
N MET A 21 -3.79 2.12 -19.25
CA MET A 21 -2.70 2.02 -18.26
C MET A 21 -2.81 3.06 -17.13
N SER A 22 -3.87 3.86 -17.09
CA SER A 22 -4.01 4.99 -16.14
C SER A 22 -4.64 4.62 -14.79
N PHE A 23 -4.77 3.32 -14.47
CA PHE A 23 -5.13 2.89 -13.12
C PHE A 23 -3.93 3.08 -12.19
N GLY A 24 -3.68 4.34 -11.81
CA GLY A 24 -2.65 4.69 -10.85
C GLY A 24 -2.93 4.01 -9.51
N ALA A 25 -1.88 3.45 -8.92
CA ALA A 25 -1.93 2.96 -7.55
C ALA A 25 -2.38 4.12 -6.64
N GLN A 26 -3.56 3.99 -6.03
CA GLN A 26 -4.00 4.90 -4.99
C GLN A 26 -3.06 4.69 -3.80
N ALA A 27 -2.28 5.70 -3.44
CA ALA A 27 -1.51 5.66 -2.21
C ALA A 27 -2.51 5.58 -1.04
N ALA A 28 -2.48 4.48 -0.29
CA ALA A 28 -3.30 4.34 0.89
C ALA A 28 -2.90 5.41 1.92
N ASP A 29 -3.90 6.11 2.46
CA ASP A 29 -3.66 7.09 3.52
C ASP A 29 -3.02 6.39 4.75
N THR A 30 -1.96 6.98 5.29
CA THR A 30 -1.27 6.44 6.47
C THR A 30 -2.16 6.57 7.70
N ILE A 31 -2.52 5.43 8.30
CA ILE A 31 -3.30 5.39 9.54
C ILE A 31 -2.39 5.72 10.72
N LYS A 32 -2.71 6.79 11.46
CA LYS A 32 -1.98 7.18 12.69
C LYS A 32 -2.46 6.34 13.86
N VAL A 33 -1.58 5.52 14.42
CA VAL A 33 -1.86 4.68 15.60
C VAL A 33 -1.06 5.21 16.80
N GLY A 34 -1.75 5.46 17.91
CA GLY A 34 -1.13 5.84 19.19
C GLY A 34 -1.25 4.69 20.19
N ILE A 35 -0.13 4.30 20.81
CA ILE A 35 -0.08 3.28 21.86
C ILE A 35 0.06 3.99 23.20
N MET A 36 -0.98 3.94 24.05
CA MET A 36 -0.92 4.50 25.40
C MET A 36 -0.50 3.40 26.37
N HIS A 37 0.65 3.58 27.02
CA HIS A 37 1.17 2.66 28.03
C HIS A 37 1.97 3.43 29.10
N SER A 38 2.17 2.82 30.26
CA SER A 38 2.99 3.30 31.35
C SER A 38 4.47 3.24 30.98
N LEU A 39 5.06 4.41 30.75
CA LEU A 39 6.49 4.58 30.47
C LEU A 39 7.39 4.59 31.72
N SER A 40 6.80 4.61 32.93
CA SER A 40 7.55 4.63 34.19
C SER A 40 6.79 3.96 35.35
N GLY A 41 7.50 3.58 36.40
CA GLY A 41 6.95 2.87 37.57
C GLY A 41 7.06 1.35 37.49
N THR A 42 6.54 0.63 38.49
CA THR A 42 6.62 -0.84 38.59
C THR A 42 5.86 -1.57 37.48
N MET A 43 4.89 -0.91 36.83
CA MET A 43 4.14 -1.44 35.69
C MET A 43 4.88 -1.30 34.35
N ALA A 44 5.84 -0.37 34.22
CA ALA A 44 6.60 -0.18 32.98
C ALA A 44 7.41 -1.42 32.58
N ILE A 45 7.90 -2.18 33.58
CA ILE A 45 8.62 -3.44 33.36
C ILE A 45 7.69 -4.49 32.74
N SER A 46 6.44 -4.58 33.21
CA SER A 46 5.47 -5.56 32.72
C SER A 46 4.83 -5.16 31.39
N GLU A 47 4.84 -3.87 31.05
CA GLU A 47 4.25 -3.34 29.82
C GLU A 47 5.23 -3.21 28.64
N THR A 48 6.55 -3.22 28.90
CA THR A 48 7.58 -3.23 27.84
C THR A 48 7.40 -4.36 26.82
N PRO A 49 7.23 -5.65 27.21
CA PRO A 49 7.00 -6.71 26.23
C PRO A 49 5.67 -6.52 25.47
N LEU A 50 4.67 -5.91 26.10
CA LEU A 50 3.38 -5.60 25.46
C LEU A 50 3.53 -4.54 24.36
N LYS A 51 4.31 -3.48 24.63
CA LYS A 51 4.67 -2.47 23.63
C LYS A 51 5.39 -3.10 22.43
N ASP A 52 6.35 -3.97 22.70
CA ASP A 52 7.17 -4.55 21.63
C ASP A 52 6.36 -5.51 20.74
N VAL A 53 5.43 -6.28 21.32
CA VAL A 53 4.47 -7.08 20.55
C VAL A 53 3.53 -6.18 19.73
N ALA A 54 3.06 -5.06 20.29
CA ALA A 54 2.20 -4.13 19.57
C ALA A 54 2.92 -3.52 18.34
N LEU A 55 4.18 -3.09 18.50
CA LEU A 55 4.99 -2.59 17.40
C LEU A 55 5.29 -3.69 16.36
N MET A 56 5.66 -4.88 16.81
CA MET A 56 5.89 -6.04 15.90
C MET A 56 4.63 -6.37 15.09
N THR A 57 3.46 -6.34 15.72
CA THR A 57 2.19 -6.62 15.05
C THR A 57 1.86 -5.54 14.01
N ILE A 58 2.14 -4.27 14.32
CA ILE A 58 1.98 -3.17 13.36
C ILE A 58 2.93 -3.36 12.17
N ASP A 59 4.18 -3.74 12.42
CA ASP A 59 5.17 -4.00 11.38
C ASP A 59 4.75 -5.17 10.47
N GLU A 60 4.23 -6.25 11.05
CA GLU A 60 3.68 -7.37 10.27
C GLU A 60 2.49 -6.95 9.40
N ILE A 61 1.58 -6.11 9.92
CA ILE A 61 0.43 -5.60 9.18
C ILE A 61 0.91 -4.71 8.02
N ASN A 62 1.88 -3.83 8.28
CA ASN A 62 2.48 -2.97 7.25
C ASN A 62 3.19 -3.81 6.17
N ALA A 63 3.90 -4.87 6.55
CA ALA A 63 4.56 -5.78 5.62
C ALA A 63 3.58 -6.59 4.76
N LYS A 64 2.38 -6.88 5.27
CA LYS A 64 1.31 -7.61 4.55
C LYS A 64 0.47 -6.72 3.63
N GLY A 65 0.83 -5.45 3.45
CA GLY A 65 0.13 -4.50 2.57
C GLY A 65 -0.71 -3.44 3.29
N GLY A 66 -0.60 -3.35 4.63
CA GLY A 66 -1.35 -2.39 5.43
C GLY A 66 -2.82 -2.80 5.64
N GLY A 67 -3.52 -2.06 6.49
CA GLY A 67 -4.93 -2.31 6.81
C GLY A 67 -5.95 -1.73 5.82
N ALA A 68 -5.50 -1.02 4.79
CA ALA A 68 -6.37 -0.42 3.78
C ALA A 68 -6.52 -1.36 2.59
N GLY A 69 -7.62 -2.12 2.58
CA GLY A 69 -8.17 -2.72 1.37
C GLY A 69 -8.92 -1.70 0.53
#